data_AF-A0A965Y4W9-F1
#
_entry.id   AF-A0A965Y4W9-F1
#
_cell.length_a   1.000
_cell.length_b   1.000
_cell.length_c   1.000
_cell.angle_alpha   90.00
_cell.angle_beta   90.00
_cell.angle_gamma   90.00
#
_symmetry.space_group_name_H-M   'P 1'
#
loop_
_entity.id
_entity.type
_entity.pdbx_description
1 polymer ?
#
loop_
_entity_poly.entity_id
_entity_poly.type
_entity_poly.pdbx_seq_one_letter_code
_entity_poly.pdbx_strand_id
1 'polypeptide(L)'
;MERYGIVKTSKTVSLALLLFFLNPSLLWGSPFLSSTPTMPLGDVRPGQRGEARTVLSGEEIIAFPLEVVSILQRKSRPNTLILIRAEGPLIEKTGGIAAGMSGSPVFIEGRLVGAIGYGWNFSDHRLGLVTPIDEMAGAWN
;
A
#
# COMPACT_ATOMS: atom_id res chain seq x y z
N MET A 1 -69.99 -10.77 -14.38
CA MET A 1 -68.94 -10.33 -13.44
C MET A 1 -67.60 -10.70 -14.03
N GLU A 2 -66.84 -9.69 -14.43
CA GLU A 2 -65.91 -9.73 -15.57
C GLU A 2 -64.43 -9.85 -15.17
N ARG A 3 -63.78 -10.85 -15.79
CA ARG A 3 -62.38 -11.02 -16.25
C ARG A 3 -61.17 -10.74 -15.32
N TYR A 4 -60.37 -11.81 -15.20
CA TYR A 4 -58.91 -11.89 -15.27
C TYR A 4 -58.18 -10.60 -15.70
N GLY A 5 -57.39 -10.02 -14.80
CA GLY A 5 -56.38 -9.01 -15.08
C GLY A 5 -54.99 -9.65 -15.13
N ILE A 6 -54.55 -10.04 -16.33
CA ILE A 6 -53.17 -10.42 -16.61
C ILE A 6 -52.30 -9.18 -16.38
N VAL A 7 -51.39 -9.26 -15.40
CA VAL A 7 -50.38 -8.23 -15.14
C VAL A 7 -49.53 -8.08 -16.41
N LYS A 8 -49.64 -6.94 -17.10
CA LYS A 8 -48.77 -6.58 -18.23
C LYS A 8 -47.35 -6.40 -17.71
N THR A 9 -46.53 -7.43 -17.85
CA THR A 9 -45.08 -7.35 -17.69
C THR A 9 -44.54 -6.37 -18.73
N SER A 10 -43.97 -5.26 -18.24
CA SER A 10 -43.34 -4.23 -19.06
C SER A 10 -42.14 -4.80 -19.81
N LYS A 11 -42.13 -4.67 -21.15
CA LYS A 11 -41.04 -5.14 -22.03
C LYS A 11 -39.67 -4.59 -21.62
N THR A 12 -39.64 -3.45 -20.92
CA THR A 12 -38.44 -2.78 -20.41
C THR A 12 -37.78 -3.57 -19.27
N VAL A 13 -38.57 -4.23 -18.42
CA VAL A 13 -38.05 -5.04 -17.30
C VAL A 13 -37.44 -6.35 -17.81
N SER A 14 -38.04 -6.96 -18.84
CA SER A 14 -37.47 -8.16 -19.49
C SER A 14 -36.16 -7.89 -20.22
N LEU A 15 -35.95 -6.71 -20.81
CA LEU A 15 -34.71 -6.36 -21.52
C LEU A 15 -33.55 -6.11 -20.56
N ALA A 16 -33.81 -5.49 -19.40
CA ALA A 16 -32.81 -5.28 -18.36
C ALA A 16 -32.34 -6.61 -17.72
N LEU A 17 -33.25 -7.57 -17.53
CA LEU A 17 -32.87 -8.92 -17.09
C LEU A 17 -32.08 -9.69 -18.16
N LEU A 18 -32.40 -9.52 -19.46
CA LEU A 18 -31.67 -10.21 -20.53
C LEU A 18 -30.22 -9.72 -20.64
N LEU A 19 -29.98 -8.41 -20.53
CA LEU A 19 -28.64 -7.82 -20.52
C LEU A 19 -27.81 -8.30 -19.30
N PHE A 20 -28.47 -8.68 -18.20
CA PHE A 20 -27.83 -9.23 -17.01
C PHE A 20 -27.29 -10.67 -17.24
N PHE A 21 -27.95 -11.48 -18.07
CA PHE A 21 -27.50 -12.84 -18.41
C PHE A 21 -26.49 -12.88 -19.57
N LEU A 22 -26.38 -11.81 -20.37
CA LEU A 22 -25.49 -11.73 -21.53
C LEU A 22 -24.07 -11.23 -21.20
N ASN A 23 -23.84 -10.62 -20.04
CA ASN A 23 -22.52 -10.13 -19.61
C ASN A 23 -22.28 -10.36 -18.10
N PRO A 24 -22.02 -11.61 -17.66
CA PRO A 24 -21.69 -11.91 -16.26
C PRO A 24 -20.38 -11.25 -15.79
N SER A 25 -19.58 -10.72 -16.71
CA SER A 25 -18.36 -9.95 -16.47
C SER A 25 -18.60 -8.65 -15.68
N LEU A 26 -19.84 -8.13 -15.62
CA LEU A 26 -20.18 -6.96 -14.79
C LEU A 26 -20.17 -7.27 -13.27
N LEU A 27 -20.25 -8.55 -12.88
CA LEU A 27 -20.14 -8.99 -11.48
C LEU A 27 -18.71 -9.36 -11.08
N TRP A 28 -17.82 -9.52 -12.06
CA TRP A 28 -16.39 -9.64 -11.80
C TRP A 28 -15.80 -8.24 -11.67
N GLY A 29 -15.64 -7.78 -10.43
CA GLY A 29 -14.81 -6.60 -10.18
C GLY A 29 -13.46 -6.79 -10.87
N SER A 30 -13.01 -5.78 -11.62
CA SER A 30 -11.67 -5.83 -12.21
C SER A 30 -10.66 -6.06 -11.10
N PRO A 31 -9.66 -6.94 -11.29
CA PRO A 31 -8.60 -7.10 -10.31
C PRO A 31 -7.97 -5.72 -10.07
N PHE A 32 -7.78 -5.35 -8.81
CA PHE A 32 -7.05 -4.14 -8.48
C PHE A 32 -5.60 -4.32 -8.97
N LEU A 33 -5.28 -3.68 -10.08
CA LEU A 33 -3.93 -3.60 -10.60
C LEU A 33 -3.30 -2.31 -10.10
N SER A 34 -2.45 -2.42 -9.09
CA SER A 34 -1.62 -1.29 -8.67
C SER A 34 -0.69 -0.91 -9.81
N SER A 35 -0.82 0.29 -10.35
CA SER A 35 0.05 0.83 -11.40
C SER A 35 1.37 1.37 -10.85
N THR A 36 1.56 1.34 -9.52
CA THR A 36 2.77 1.86 -8.88
C THR A 36 3.94 0.93 -9.19
N PRO A 37 4.98 1.40 -9.90
CA PRO A 37 6.14 0.58 -10.18
C PRO A 37 6.81 0.20 -8.87
N THR A 38 7.18 -1.06 -8.72
CA THR A 38 7.90 -1.56 -7.54
C THR A 38 9.39 -1.63 -7.81
N MET A 39 10.20 -1.50 -6.77
CA MET A 39 11.64 -1.79 -6.79
C MET A 39 11.88 -3.09 -6.02
N PRO A 40 12.37 -4.16 -6.67
CA PRO A 40 12.66 -5.40 -5.98
C PRO A 40 13.80 -5.17 -4.98
N LEU A 41 13.78 -5.92 -3.89
CA LEU A 41 14.79 -5.89 -2.83
C LEU A 41 16.22 -6.09 -3.39
N GLY A 42 16.35 -6.89 -4.44
CA GLY A 42 17.61 -7.13 -5.16
C GLY A 42 18.24 -5.88 -5.79
N ASP A 43 17.49 -4.79 -5.97
CA ASP A 43 17.96 -3.50 -6.50
C ASP A 43 18.27 -2.48 -5.40
N VAL A 44 17.88 -2.74 -4.15
CA VAL A 44 18.07 -1.83 -3.02
C VAL A 44 19.50 -1.92 -2.48
N ARG A 45 20.17 -0.78 -2.29
CA ARG A 45 21.56 -0.69 -1.81
C ARG A 45 21.70 0.37 -0.71
N PRO A 46 22.59 0.16 0.29
CA PRO A 46 22.99 1.21 1.22
C PRO A 46 23.46 2.48 0.50
N GLY A 47 23.14 3.64 1.08
CA GLY A 47 23.43 4.97 0.53
C GLY A 47 22.39 5.50 -0.45
N GLN A 48 21.44 4.68 -0.91
CA GLN A 48 20.33 5.17 -1.74
C GLN A 48 19.45 6.14 -0.96
N ARG A 49 19.03 7.22 -1.62
CA ARG A 49 18.08 8.19 -1.06
C ARG A 49 16.69 7.92 -1.59
N GLY A 50 15.70 8.16 -0.74
CA GLY A 50 14.30 7.96 -1.07
C GLY A 50 13.41 8.89 -0.26
N GLU A 51 12.11 8.61 -0.31
CA GLU A 51 11.11 9.28 0.49
C GLU A 51 10.13 8.27 1.08
N ALA A 52 9.60 8.58 2.25
CA ALA A 52 8.42 7.91 2.79
C ALA A 52 7.24 8.88 2.78
N ARG A 53 6.02 8.35 2.62
CA ARG A 53 4.78 9.14 2.64
C ARG A 53 3.92 8.69 3.80
N THR A 54 3.36 9.63 4.56
CA THR A 54 2.55 9.36 5.76
C THR A 54 1.42 10.38 5.90
N VAL A 55 0.55 10.19 6.90
CA VAL A 55 -0.50 11.13 7.27
C VAL A 55 -0.34 11.47 8.75
N LEU A 56 -0.24 12.75 9.08
CA LEU A 56 -0.18 13.19 10.49
C LEU A 56 -1.56 13.57 11.05
N SER A 57 -2.43 14.12 10.22
CA SER A 57 -3.77 14.56 10.62
C SER A 57 -4.69 14.59 9.41
N GLY A 58 -5.95 14.17 9.61
CA GLY A 58 -6.93 14.09 8.54
C GLY A 58 -6.51 13.08 7.46
N GLU A 59 -6.43 13.56 6.22
CA GLU A 59 -6.14 12.73 5.03
C GLU A 59 -4.97 13.31 4.21
N GLU A 60 -4.27 14.32 4.72
CA GLU A 60 -3.18 14.97 4.00
C GLU A 60 -1.94 14.06 3.96
N ILE A 61 -1.53 13.70 2.75
CA ILE A 61 -0.31 12.92 2.52
C ILE A 61 0.89 13.85 2.54
N ILE A 62 1.83 13.58 3.45
CA ILE A 62 3.07 14.32 3.61
C ILE A 62 4.24 13.38 3.33
N ALA A 63 5.22 13.86 2.56
CA ALA A 63 6.45 13.13 2.27
C ALA A 63 7.61 13.61 3.15
N PHE A 64 8.52 12.70 3.48
CA PHE A 64 9.80 13.04 4.12
C PHE A 64 10.96 12.22 3.52
N PRO A 65 12.15 12.84 3.39
CA PRO A 65 13.31 12.16 2.84
C PRO A 65 13.86 11.10 3.78
N LEU A 66 14.54 10.11 3.21
CA LEU A 66 15.28 9.08 3.93
C LEU A 66 16.50 8.60 3.15
N GLU A 67 17.40 7.92 3.85
CA GLU A 67 18.54 7.20 3.29
C GLU A 67 18.47 5.71 3.71
N VAL A 68 18.80 4.81 2.79
CA VAL A 68 19.01 3.39 3.10
C VAL A 68 20.35 3.23 3.81
N VAL A 69 20.32 2.78 5.06
CA VAL A 69 21.54 2.55 5.86
C VAL A 69 22.09 1.15 5.64
N SER A 70 21.23 0.13 5.67
CA SER A 70 21.65 -1.26 5.51
C SER A 70 20.50 -2.20 5.15
N ILE A 71 20.84 -3.42 4.75
CA ILE A 71 19.89 -4.52 4.52
C ILE A 71 20.14 -5.58 5.60
N LEU A 72 19.11 -5.92 6.37
CA LEU A 72 19.19 -6.80 7.52
C LEU A 72 18.53 -8.14 7.24
N GLN A 73 19.25 -9.22 7.52
CA GLN A 73 18.77 -10.60 7.40
C GLN A 73 18.35 -11.16 8.76
N ARG A 74 17.23 -11.89 8.81
CA ARG A 74 16.62 -12.45 10.03
C ARG A 74 16.09 -13.86 9.77
N LYS A 75 15.97 -14.64 10.84
CA LYS A 75 15.49 -16.04 10.80
C LYS A 75 13.96 -16.18 10.74
N SER A 76 13.21 -15.11 11.03
CA SER A 76 11.75 -15.07 11.07
C SER A 76 11.20 -14.22 9.92
N ARG A 77 9.97 -14.45 9.45
CA ARG A 77 9.33 -13.56 8.46
C ARG A 77 8.92 -12.20 9.07
N PRO A 78 9.05 -11.08 8.32
CA PRO A 78 9.81 -10.95 7.08
C PRO A 78 11.30 -11.23 7.32
N ASN A 79 11.91 -12.06 6.45
CA ASN A 79 13.27 -12.55 6.63
C ASN A 79 14.30 -11.49 6.28
N THR A 80 13.93 -10.51 5.44
CA THR A 80 14.75 -9.35 5.14
C THR A 80 14.04 -8.07 5.54
N LEU A 81 14.79 -7.14 6.12
CA LEU A 81 14.35 -5.77 6.43
C LEU A 81 15.34 -4.76 5.87
N ILE A 82 14.86 -3.59 5.50
CA ILE A 82 15.69 -2.48 5.04
C ILE A 82 15.79 -1.48 6.20
N LEU A 83 16.99 -1.22 6.70
CA LEU A 83 17.24 -0.18 7.69
C LEU A 83 17.34 1.16 6.96
N ILE A 84 16.50 2.11 7.35
CA ILE A 84 16.51 3.47 6.81
C ILE A 84 16.78 4.50 7.92
N ARG A 85 17.31 5.65 7.51
CA ARG A 85 17.44 6.86 8.33
C ARG A 85 16.50 7.91 7.76
N ALA A 86 15.50 8.28 8.53
CA ALA A 86 14.55 9.34 8.19
C ALA A 86 15.16 10.72 8.45
N GLU A 87 14.83 11.67 7.58
CA GLU A 87 15.40 13.01 7.58
C GLU A 87 14.35 14.11 7.37
N GLY A 88 14.80 15.35 7.55
CA GLY A 88 14.03 16.54 7.22
C GLY A 88 13.16 17.10 8.35
N PRO A 89 12.52 18.26 8.10
CA PRO A 89 11.85 19.04 9.14
C PRO A 89 10.69 18.31 9.82
N LEU A 90 9.99 17.45 9.08
CA LEU A 90 8.91 16.63 9.62
C LEU A 90 9.42 15.73 10.74
N ILE A 91 10.51 15.01 10.47
CA ILE A 91 11.12 14.04 11.38
C ILE A 91 11.75 14.74 12.59
N GLU A 92 12.33 15.92 12.39
CA GLU A 92 12.81 16.76 13.50
C GLU A 92 11.68 17.22 14.41
N LYS A 93 10.57 17.68 13.81
CA LYS A 93 9.38 18.14 14.55
C LYS A 93 8.70 17.01 15.32
N THR A 94 8.65 15.80 14.76
CA THR A 94 8.06 14.63 15.41
C THR A 94 9.01 13.91 16.38
N GLY A 95 10.28 14.35 16.45
CA GLY A 95 11.30 13.71 17.29
C GLY A 95 11.76 12.34 16.79
N GLY A 96 11.62 12.08 15.49
CA GLY A 96 11.91 10.81 14.83
C GLY A 96 10.70 10.23 14.09
N ILE A 97 10.81 8.96 13.70
CA ILE A 97 9.71 8.15 13.18
C ILE A 97 8.74 7.90 14.34
N ALA A 98 7.60 8.58 14.33
CA ALA A 98 6.63 8.53 15.41
C ALA A 98 5.75 7.29 15.34
N ALA A 99 5.17 6.91 16.48
CA ALA A 99 4.09 5.94 16.52
C ALA A 99 2.93 6.40 15.61
N GLY A 100 2.37 5.48 14.83
CA GLY A 100 1.38 5.79 13.79
C GLY A 100 1.96 5.95 12.39
N MET A 101 3.27 6.17 12.23
CA MET A 101 3.93 6.14 10.90
C MET A 101 4.15 4.72 10.37
N SER A 102 3.79 3.67 11.13
CA SER A 102 3.81 2.30 10.64
C SER A 102 2.85 2.15 9.45
N GLY A 103 3.27 1.40 8.43
CA GLY A 103 2.56 1.25 7.16
C GLY A 103 2.88 2.36 6.14
N SER A 104 3.64 3.40 6.50
CA SER A 104 4.02 4.45 5.55
C SER A 104 4.82 3.88 4.38
N PRO A 105 4.35 4.01 3.12
CA PRO A 105 5.06 3.49 1.95
C PRO A 105 6.37 4.25 1.72
N VAL A 106 7.40 3.51 1.30
CA VAL A 106 8.75 3.99 1.02
C VAL A 106 9.07 3.84 -0.45
N PHE A 107 9.60 4.90 -1.04
CA PHE A 107 9.94 5.00 -2.45
C PHE A 107 11.40 5.35 -2.65
N ILE A 108 12.05 4.71 -3.62
CA ILE A 108 13.36 5.07 -4.15
C ILE A 108 13.19 5.23 -5.66
N GLU A 109 13.67 6.35 -6.22
CA GLU A 109 13.51 6.66 -7.65
C GLU A 109 12.04 6.58 -8.13
N GLY A 110 11.09 6.96 -7.26
CA GLY A 110 9.66 6.90 -7.55
C GLY A 110 9.05 5.49 -7.57
N ARG A 111 9.83 4.45 -7.28
CA ARG A 111 9.39 3.05 -7.24
C ARG A 111 9.14 2.63 -5.79
N LEU A 112 8.03 1.91 -5.54
CA LEU A 112 7.68 1.40 -4.21
C LEU A 112 8.65 0.29 -3.79
N VAL A 113 9.35 0.51 -2.69
CA VAL A 113 10.34 -0.42 -2.13
C VAL A 113 9.76 -1.23 -0.98
N GLY A 114 8.83 -0.66 -0.21
CA GLY A 114 8.28 -1.31 0.97
C GLY A 114 7.46 -0.35 1.84
N ALA A 115 7.22 -0.74 3.09
CA ALA A 115 6.55 0.10 4.08
C ALA A 115 7.29 0.08 5.44
N ILE A 116 7.28 1.20 6.16
CA ILE A 116 7.84 1.28 7.51
C ILE A 116 7.07 0.31 8.41
N GLY A 117 7.74 -0.67 9.00
CA GLY A 117 7.12 -1.70 9.82
C GLY A 117 7.51 -1.66 11.30
N TYR A 118 8.71 -1.17 11.61
CA TYR A 118 9.24 -1.17 12.97
C TYR A 118 10.06 0.08 13.27
N GLY A 119 9.97 0.54 14.52
CA GLY A 119 10.86 1.52 15.12
C GLY A 119 11.24 1.05 16.52
N TRP A 120 12.22 1.71 17.13
CA TRP A 120 12.66 1.40 18.49
C TRP A 120 12.47 2.61 19.40
N ASN A 121 11.92 2.37 20.58
CA ASN A 121 11.68 3.41 21.59
C ASN A 121 12.95 3.84 22.36
N PHE A 122 14.08 3.15 22.17
CA PHE A 122 15.33 3.37 22.94
C PHE A 122 16.58 3.49 22.07
N SER A 123 16.43 3.69 20.75
CA SER A 123 17.55 3.94 19.84
C SER A 123 17.44 5.33 19.23
N ASP A 124 18.30 5.66 18.28
CA ASP A 124 18.08 6.81 17.41
C ASP A 124 16.70 6.70 16.74
N HIS A 125 15.77 7.59 17.11
CA HIS A 125 14.39 7.57 16.63
C HIS A 125 14.28 7.92 15.14
N ARG A 126 15.37 8.34 14.50
CA ARG A 126 15.41 8.53 13.04
C ARG A 126 15.62 7.22 12.29
N LEU A 127 16.01 6.14 12.99
CA LEU A 127 16.16 4.83 12.38
C LEU A 127 14.84 4.07 12.35
N GLY A 128 14.52 3.51 11.19
CA GLY A 128 13.33 2.69 10.99
C GLY A 128 13.65 1.44 10.19
N LEU A 129 12.81 0.42 10.35
CA LEU A 129 12.87 -0.79 9.54
C LEU A 129 11.70 -0.81 8.58
N VAL A 130 12.03 -1.05 7.32
CA VAL A 130 11.08 -1.17 6.22
C VAL A 130 10.94 -2.63 5.86
N THR A 131 9.70 -3.11 5.79
CA THR A 131 9.37 -4.42 5.23
C THR A 131 9.36 -4.29 3.71
N PRO A 132 10.21 -5.05 2.98
CA PRO A 132 10.26 -4.97 1.52
C PRO A 132 8.94 -5.34 0.85
N ILE A 133 8.67 -4.74 -0.31
CA ILE A 133 7.48 -5.03 -1.10
C ILE A 133 7.40 -6.50 -1.53
N ASP A 134 8.55 -7.13 -1.80
CA ASP A 134 8.61 -8.55 -2.16
C ASP A 134 8.12 -9.47 -1.03
N GLU A 135 8.44 -9.13 0.22
CA GLU A 135 7.97 -9.87 1.40
C GLU A 135 6.47 -9.67 1.63
N MET A 136 5.97 -8.44 1.43
CA MET A 136 4.54 -8.13 1.56
C MET A 136 3.71 -8.81 0.47
N ALA A 137 4.18 -8.76 -0.78
CA ALA A 137 3.53 -9.42 -1.92
C ALA A 137 3.58 -10.94 -1.78
N GLY A 138 4.70 -11.48 -1.29
CA GLY A 138 4.87 -12.91 -1.05
C GLY A 138 4.00 -13.49 0.07
N ALA A 139 3.40 -12.67 0.94
CA ALA A 139 2.54 -13.14 2.02
C ALA A 139 1.22 -13.76 1.54
N TRP A 140 0.83 -13.49 0.29
CA TRP A 140 -0.40 -13.98 -0.33
C TRP A 140 -0.17 -15.17 -1.28
N ASN A 141 1.09 -15.59 -1.43
CA ASN A 141 1.51 -16.74 -2.23
C ASN A 141 1.80 -17.94 -1.33
#